data_AF-A0A449BJC2-F1
#
_entry.id   AF-A0A449BJC2-F1
#
_cell.length_a   1.000
_cell.length_b   1.000
_cell.length_c   1.000
_cell.angle_alpha   90.00
_cell.angle_beta   90.00
_cell.angle_gamma   90.00
#
_symmetry.space_group_name_H-M   'P 1'
#
loop_
_entity.id
_entity.type
_entity.pdbx_description
1 polymer ?
#
loop_
_entity_poly.entity_id
_entity_poly.type
_entity_poly.pdbx_seq_one_letter_code
_entity_poly.pdbx_strand_id
1 'polypeptide(L)'
;MARVKGGVTTRARRKKVLKLAKGYFGSKHTLYRTAHEQVMRALQYSYRDRRQTKRNFRKLWISRINAAAQANGLKYSRFIYGLSLANVQLNRKVLADLAVSEPQVFSNYVELAKDAIANPAKYQVAVEAQKKTHKLEEKKEAKVVEAPVKPEVQKPAPKVKEATKPAPQVVKQEAPVTKEEVEKAEIGLASVLATALKQTAIHEGVPNARTAKKEELIKALAKLGYKPALGQLPIEDLLFTELKEMAKDLNIDSTGMLKADLVKAIKKANK
;
A
#
# COMPACT_ATOMS: atom_id res chain seq x y z
N MET A 1 50.35 36.54 14.15
CA MET A 1 48.97 36.72 13.64
C MET A 1 48.30 37.86 14.40
N ALA A 2 47.48 38.68 13.72
CA ALA A 2 46.74 39.75 14.38
C ALA A 2 45.55 39.22 15.19
N ARG A 3 45.32 39.75 16.40
CA ARG A 3 44.20 39.38 17.27
C ARG A 3 42.91 40.05 16.81
N VAL A 4 41.92 39.28 16.39
CA VAL A 4 40.58 39.79 16.01
C VAL A 4 39.62 39.76 17.21
N LYS A 5 38.91 40.87 17.48
CA LYS A 5 37.91 40.97 18.56
C LYS A 5 36.50 40.57 18.05
N GLY A 6 35.76 39.74 18.80
CA GLY A 6 34.44 39.22 18.41
C GLY A 6 33.19 40.02 18.86
N GLY A 7 33.34 41.27 19.30
CA GLY A 7 32.26 42.01 19.98
C GLY A 7 31.05 42.32 19.08
N VAL A 8 31.29 42.80 17.86
CA VAL A 8 30.22 43.26 16.94
C VAL A 8 29.37 42.09 16.45
N THR A 9 30.00 40.98 16.04
CA THR A 9 29.31 39.77 15.56
C THR A 9 28.44 39.14 16.66
N THR A 10 28.95 39.10 17.89
CA THR A 10 28.21 38.59 19.06
C THR A 10 26.98 39.45 19.38
N ARG A 11 27.13 40.79 19.38
CA ARG A 11 26.01 41.72 19.59
C ARG A 11 24.95 41.58 18.50
N ALA A 12 25.34 41.41 17.24
CA ALA A 12 24.42 41.20 16.13
C ALA A 12 23.60 39.90 16.29
N ARG A 13 24.24 38.77 16.66
CA ARG A 13 23.54 37.50 16.93
C ARG A 13 22.54 37.64 18.08
N ARG A 14 22.94 38.30 19.18
CA ARG A 14 22.07 38.54 20.34
C ARG A 14 20.84 39.36 19.98
N LYS A 15 21.01 40.45 19.22
CA LYS A 15 19.90 41.30 18.75
C LYS A 15 18.92 40.52 17.86
N LYS A 16 19.40 39.63 16.99
CA LYS A 16 18.54 38.77 16.14
C LYS A 16 17.63 37.87 16.99
N VAL A 17 18.20 37.17 17.98
CA VAL A 17 17.43 36.27 18.85
C VAL A 17 16.42 37.04 19.70
N LEU A 18 16.83 38.16 20.32
CA LEU A 18 15.91 38.98 21.12
C LEU A 18 14.79 39.61 20.27
N LYS A 19 15.05 39.91 18.99
CA LYS A 19 14.00 40.36 18.06
C LYS A 19 12.95 39.27 17.81
N LEU A 20 13.36 38.01 17.71
CA LEU A 20 12.45 36.86 17.55
C LEU A 20 11.68 36.54 18.84
N ALA A 21 12.28 36.80 20.00
CA ALA A 21 11.70 36.51 21.31
C ALA A 21 10.72 37.58 21.82
N LYS A 22 10.49 38.65 21.05
CA LYS A 22 9.55 39.72 21.43
C LYS A 22 8.16 39.14 21.68
N GLY A 23 7.53 39.57 22.78
CA GLY A 23 6.21 39.11 23.19
C GLY A 23 6.21 37.86 24.08
N TYR A 24 7.37 37.23 24.34
CA TYR A 24 7.45 36.17 25.34
C TYR A 24 7.31 36.70 26.75
N PHE A 25 6.65 35.94 27.61
CA PHE A 25 6.39 36.33 28.99
C PHE A 25 7.65 36.22 29.89
N GLY A 26 7.77 37.13 30.86
CA GLY A 26 8.85 37.12 31.87
C GLY A 26 10.25 37.34 31.28
N SER A 27 11.25 36.62 31.78
CA SER A 27 12.65 36.78 31.37
C SER A 27 12.97 36.28 29.95
N LYS A 28 12.01 35.61 29.30
CA LYS A 28 12.18 34.94 27.99
C LYS A 28 12.33 35.90 26.82
N HIS A 29 12.09 37.20 26.99
CA HIS A 29 12.34 38.23 25.98
C HIS A 29 13.48 39.19 26.36
N THR A 30 14.00 39.14 27.60
CA THR A 30 15.03 40.06 28.10
C THR A 30 16.41 39.40 28.19
N LEU A 31 16.50 38.19 28.75
CA LEU A 31 17.76 37.45 28.95
C LEU A 31 18.10 36.61 27.72
N TYR A 32 19.30 36.80 27.16
CA TYR A 32 19.68 36.12 25.90
C TYR A 32 19.66 34.59 25.99
N ARG A 33 20.19 34.01 27.09
CA ARG A 33 20.26 32.55 27.23
C ARG A 33 18.86 31.93 27.24
N THR A 34 18.00 32.44 28.12
CA THR A 34 16.60 32.00 28.25
C THR A 34 15.80 32.26 26.97
N ALA A 35 15.98 33.43 26.33
CA ALA A 35 15.34 33.75 25.07
C ALA A 35 15.78 32.81 23.95
N HIS A 36 17.06 32.47 23.87
CA HIS A 36 17.59 31.58 22.85
C HIS A 36 17.00 30.17 22.96
N GLU A 37 16.97 29.61 24.16
CA GLU A 37 16.34 28.30 24.43
C GLU A 37 14.85 28.30 24.06
N GLN A 38 14.12 29.35 24.44
CA GLN A 38 12.70 29.47 24.14
C GLN A 38 12.45 29.62 22.63
N VAL A 39 13.24 30.42 21.92
CA VAL A 39 13.13 30.58 20.45
C VAL A 39 13.40 29.26 19.75
N MET A 40 14.43 28.49 20.16
CA MET A 40 14.70 27.18 19.56
C MET A 40 13.51 26.22 19.71
N ARG A 41 12.92 26.15 20.91
CA ARG A 41 11.72 25.33 21.17
C ARG A 41 10.51 25.81 20.36
N ALA A 42 10.29 27.12 20.28
CA ALA A 42 9.18 27.69 19.53
C ALA A 42 9.30 27.42 18.02
N LEU A 43 10.50 27.46 17.45
CA LEU A 43 10.74 27.10 16.06
C LEU A 43 10.48 25.62 15.79
N GLN A 44 10.88 24.74 16.71
CA GLN A 44 10.57 23.32 16.64
C GLN A 44 9.05 23.06 16.69
N TYR A 45 8.33 23.70 17.61
CA TYR A 45 6.87 23.61 17.68
C TYR A 45 6.20 24.16 16.43
N SER A 46 6.63 25.32 15.93
CA SER A 46 6.12 25.89 14.69
C SER A 46 6.25 24.90 13.51
N TYR A 47 7.41 24.25 13.37
CA TYR A 47 7.61 23.25 12.32
C TYR A 47 6.70 22.03 12.47
N ARG A 48 6.61 21.47 13.67
CA ARG A 48 5.71 20.35 14.00
C ARG A 48 4.25 20.73 13.73
N ASP A 49 3.84 21.90 14.18
CA ASP A 49 2.44 22.32 14.20
C ASP A 49 1.95 22.69 12.81
N ARG A 50 2.79 23.21 11.91
CA ARG A 50 2.42 23.33 10.48
C ARG A 50 1.98 22.00 9.86
N ARG A 51 2.56 20.87 10.29
CA ARG A 51 2.14 19.53 9.87
C ARG A 51 0.88 19.07 10.61
N GLN A 52 0.79 19.37 11.91
CA GLN A 52 -0.36 18.98 12.74
C GLN A 52 -1.65 19.73 12.38
N THR A 53 -1.57 21.02 12.06
CA THR A 53 -2.71 21.87 11.68
C THR A 53 -3.50 21.27 10.50
N LYS A 54 -2.81 20.64 9.53
CA LYS A 54 -3.47 19.92 8.42
C LYS A 54 -4.34 18.77 8.92
N ARG A 55 -3.90 18.04 9.96
CA ARG A 55 -4.67 16.95 10.59
C ARG A 55 -5.80 17.52 11.45
N ASN A 56 -5.55 18.59 12.20
CA ASN A 56 -6.56 19.22 13.05
C ASN A 56 -7.73 19.76 12.23
N PHE A 57 -7.47 20.44 11.10
CA PHE A 57 -8.54 20.87 10.20
C PHE A 57 -9.30 19.71 9.59
N ARG A 58 -8.61 18.63 9.18
CA ARG A 58 -9.31 17.43 8.69
C ARG A 58 -10.21 16.81 9.75
N LYS A 59 -9.77 16.75 11.02
CA LYS A 59 -10.60 16.28 12.14
C LYS A 59 -11.85 17.17 12.29
N LEU A 60 -11.66 18.50 12.29
CA LEU A 60 -12.76 19.46 12.38
C LEU A 60 -13.78 19.28 11.24
N TRP A 61 -13.31 19.16 9.99
CA TRP A 61 -14.20 18.95 8.85
C TRP A 61 -14.99 17.65 8.96
N ILE A 62 -14.35 16.56 9.40
CA ILE A 62 -15.04 15.28 9.63
C ILE A 62 -16.11 15.43 10.71
N SER A 63 -15.81 16.12 11.82
CA SER A 63 -16.79 16.37 12.88
C SER A 63 -17.99 17.17 12.37
N ARG A 64 -17.77 18.23 11.59
CA ARG A 64 -18.83 19.04 10.98
C ARG A 64 -19.70 18.21 10.03
N ILE A 65 -19.08 17.47 9.10
CA ILE A 65 -19.79 16.61 8.15
C ILE A 65 -20.55 15.51 8.89
N ASN A 66 -19.99 14.93 9.95
CA ASN A 66 -20.66 13.88 10.70
C ASN A 66 -21.93 14.40 11.37
N ALA A 67 -21.88 15.59 11.99
CA ALA A 67 -23.07 16.21 12.58
C ALA A 67 -24.15 16.48 11.52
N ALA A 68 -23.79 17.06 10.37
CA ALA A 68 -24.72 17.34 9.28
C ALA A 68 -25.29 16.07 8.63
N ALA A 69 -24.47 15.03 8.44
CA ALA A 69 -24.92 13.75 7.92
C ALA A 69 -25.87 13.05 8.91
N GLN A 70 -25.56 13.10 10.21
CA GLN A 70 -26.43 12.54 11.26
C GLN A 70 -27.79 13.23 11.30
N ALA A 71 -27.84 14.56 11.13
CA ALA A 71 -29.10 15.29 11.03
C ALA A 71 -29.97 14.81 9.86
N ASN A 72 -29.35 14.33 8.78
CA ASN A 72 -30.03 13.75 7.61
C ASN A 72 -30.20 12.21 7.68
N GLY A 73 -29.94 11.60 8.83
CA GLY A 73 -30.13 10.17 9.09
C GLY A 73 -29.03 9.24 8.57
N LEU A 74 -27.85 9.75 8.22
CA LEU A 74 -26.72 8.94 7.76
C LEU A 74 -25.46 9.13 8.63
N LYS A 75 -24.73 8.04 8.88
CA LYS A 75 -23.41 8.10 9.53
C LYS A 75 -22.35 8.54 8.52
N TYR A 76 -21.36 9.33 8.96
CA TYR A 76 -20.26 9.82 8.11
C TYR A 76 -19.60 8.73 7.24
N SER A 77 -19.28 7.56 7.83
CA SER A 77 -18.61 6.48 7.09
C SER A 77 -19.44 5.97 5.90
N ARG A 78 -20.76 5.90 6.08
CA ARG A 78 -21.68 5.49 5.01
C ARG A 78 -21.85 6.60 3.98
N PHE A 79 -21.99 7.85 4.42
CA PHE A 79 -22.05 9.00 3.53
C PHE A 79 -20.84 9.08 2.59
N ILE A 80 -19.61 9.00 3.11
CA ILE A 80 -18.40 9.04 2.28
C ILE A 80 -18.30 7.84 1.34
N TYR A 81 -18.74 6.67 1.79
CA TYR A 81 -18.80 5.48 0.95
C TYR A 81 -19.79 5.67 -0.21
N GLY A 82 -20.99 6.19 0.05
CA GLY A 82 -22.00 6.50 -0.97
C GLY A 82 -21.51 7.53 -1.99
N LEU A 83 -20.85 8.61 -1.53
CA LEU A 83 -20.23 9.59 -2.44
C LEU A 83 -19.12 8.97 -3.30
N SER A 84 -18.33 8.03 -2.76
CA SER A 84 -17.31 7.32 -3.52
C SER A 84 -17.92 6.40 -4.56
N LEU A 85 -19.04 5.73 -4.26
CA LEU A 85 -19.77 4.92 -5.23
C LEU A 85 -20.32 5.78 -6.36
N ALA A 86 -20.91 6.93 -6.03
CA ALA A 86 -21.42 7.91 -7.00
C ALA A 86 -20.32 8.66 -7.77
N ASN A 87 -19.03 8.32 -7.59
CA ASN A 87 -17.86 8.96 -8.20
C ASN A 87 -17.74 10.47 -7.93
N VAL A 88 -18.27 10.96 -6.81
CA VAL A 88 -18.17 12.37 -6.42
C VAL A 88 -16.83 12.62 -5.72
N GLN A 89 -15.89 13.23 -6.44
CA GLN A 89 -14.53 13.54 -5.94
C GLN A 89 -14.46 14.85 -5.15
N LEU A 90 -15.37 15.06 -4.19
CA LEU A 90 -15.37 16.28 -3.37
C LEU A 90 -14.46 16.16 -2.14
N ASN A 91 -13.70 17.23 -1.91
CA ASN A 91 -12.85 17.36 -0.75
C ASN A 91 -13.67 17.64 0.52
N ARG A 92 -13.19 17.13 1.66
CA ARG A 92 -13.85 17.31 2.97
C ARG A 92 -13.91 18.77 3.42
N LYS A 93 -12.97 19.61 2.98
CA LYS A 93 -13.03 21.06 3.24
C LYS A 93 -14.32 21.65 2.66
N VAL A 94 -14.59 21.35 1.39
CA VAL A 94 -15.76 21.87 0.65
C VAL A 94 -17.04 21.27 1.21
N LEU A 95 -17.08 19.96 1.47
CA LEU A 95 -18.25 19.31 2.08
C LEU A 95 -18.59 19.88 3.46
N ALA A 96 -17.59 20.17 4.29
CA ALA A 96 -17.80 20.77 5.60
C ALA A 96 -18.24 22.24 5.52
N ASP A 97 -17.88 22.94 4.46
CA ASP A 97 -18.27 24.33 4.21
C ASP A 97 -19.71 24.40 3.69
N LEU A 98 -20.06 23.54 2.73
CA LEU A 98 -21.43 23.36 2.23
C LEU A 98 -22.39 22.96 3.35
N ALA A 99 -21.96 22.08 4.25
CA ALA A 99 -22.78 21.68 5.40
C ALA A 99 -23.17 22.86 6.32
N VAL A 100 -22.40 23.95 6.32
CA VAL A 100 -22.64 25.12 7.17
C VAL A 100 -23.31 26.25 6.39
N SER A 101 -22.84 26.53 5.18
CA SER A 101 -23.35 27.61 4.33
C SER A 101 -24.70 27.28 3.71
N GLU A 102 -24.84 26.08 3.14
CA GLU A 102 -26.00 25.68 2.33
C GLU A 102 -26.49 24.27 2.72
N PRO A 103 -27.22 24.14 3.84
CA PRO A 103 -27.67 22.83 4.35
C PRO A 103 -28.55 22.05 3.36
N GLN A 104 -29.36 22.75 2.57
CA GLN A 104 -30.24 22.16 1.56
C GLN A 104 -29.44 21.46 0.46
N VAL A 105 -28.40 22.11 -0.05
CA VAL A 105 -27.49 21.52 -1.05
C VAL A 105 -26.77 20.31 -0.47
N PHE A 106 -26.36 20.37 0.80
CA PHE A 106 -25.76 19.23 1.48
C PHE A 106 -26.72 18.04 1.58
N SER A 107 -28.01 18.26 1.87
CA SER A 107 -29.03 17.20 1.90
C SER A 107 -29.16 16.47 0.57
N ASN A 108 -29.11 17.18 -0.57
CA ASN A 108 -29.11 16.55 -1.90
C ASN A 108 -27.93 15.58 -2.10
N TYR A 109 -26.74 15.94 -1.59
CA TYR A 109 -25.59 15.02 -1.61
C TYR A 109 -25.78 13.80 -0.71
N VAL A 110 -26.48 13.98 0.42
CA VAL A 110 -26.80 12.87 1.32
C VAL A 110 -27.80 11.92 0.67
N GLU A 111 -28.81 12.43 -0.03
CA GLU A 111 -29.77 11.64 -0.81
C GLU A 111 -29.08 10.87 -1.93
N LEU A 112 -28.25 11.54 -2.73
CA LEU A 112 -27.42 10.89 -3.74
C LEU A 112 -26.55 9.78 -3.15
N ALA A 113 -25.99 9.98 -1.95
CA ALA A 113 -25.23 8.96 -1.25
C ALA A 113 -26.11 7.79 -0.77
N LYS A 114 -27.37 8.03 -0.33
CA LYS A 114 -28.33 6.96 0.02
C LYS A 114 -28.67 6.12 -1.22
N ASP A 115 -28.95 6.78 -2.33
CA ASP A 115 -29.30 6.12 -3.60
C ASP A 115 -28.14 5.26 -4.12
N ALA A 116 -26.91 5.75 -4.03
CA ALA A 116 -25.73 5.01 -4.44
C ALA A 116 -25.47 3.78 -3.55
N ILE A 117 -25.79 3.85 -2.25
CA ILE A 117 -25.69 2.71 -1.35
C ILE A 117 -26.78 1.67 -1.63
N ALA A 118 -28.00 2.13 -1.93
CA ALA A 118 -29.12 1.25 -2.26
C ALA A 118 -28.93 0.56 -3.63
N ASN A 119 -28.42 1.29 -4.61
CA ASN A 119 -28.24 0.83 -5.99
C ASN A 119 -26.77 0.91 -6.44
N PRO A 120 -25.88 0.05 -5.91
CA PRO A 120 -24.45 0.11 -6.22
C PRO A 120 -24.16 -0.16 -7.71
N ALA A 121 -24.96 -0.99 -8.37
CA ALA A 121 -24.78 -1.34 -9.79
C ALA A 121 -24.88 -0.14 -10.74
N LYS A 122 -25.68 0.89 -10.40
CA LYS A 122 -25.87 2.08 -11.24
C LYS A 122 -24.59 2.92 -11.38
N TYR A 123 -23.73 2.90 -10.36
CA TYR A 123 -22.58 3.80 -10.28
C TYR A 123 -21.22 3.09 -10.40
N GLN A 124 -21.18 1.75 -10.32
CA GLN A 124 -19.95 0.95 -10.46
C GLN A 124 -19.39 0.87 -11.89
N VAL A 125 -20.19 1.19 -12.92
CA VAL A 125 -19.85 0.96 -14.34
C VAL A 125 -18.69 1.83 -14.88
N ALA A 126 -18.28 2.89 -14.18
CA ALA A 126 -17.28 3.84 -14.69
C ALA A 126 -15.81 3.60 -14.25
N VAL A 127 -15.54 2.72 -13.27
CA VAL A 127 -14.20 2.63 -12.64
C VAL A 127 -13.23 1.75 -13.44
N GLU A 128 -13.72 0.87 -14.32
CA GLU A 128 -12.86 -0.03 -15.10
C GLU A 128 -12.16 0.65 -16.30
N ALA A 129 -12.65 1.82 -16.75
CA ALA A 129 -12.12 2.50 -17.93
C ALA A 129 -10.81 3.28 -17.69
N GLN A 130 -10.42 3.58 -16.45
CA GLN A 130 -9.32 4.53 -16.15
C GLN A 130 -8.01 3.89 -15.67
N LYS A 131 -7.90 2.55 -15.60
CA LYS A 131 -6.62 1.88 -15.26
C LYS A 131 -5.66 1.71 -16.43
N LYS A 132 -6.06 2.06 -17.66
CA LYS A 132 -5.19 2.10 -18.85
C LYS A 132 -5.01 3.55 -19.31
N THR A 133 -4.09 4.29 -18.67
CA THR A 133 -3.31 5.42 -19.25
C THR A 133 -2.78 6.31 -18.12
N HIS A 134 -1.65 5.92 -17.53
CA HIS A 134 -0.64 6.87 -17.05
C HIS A 134 0.69 6.12 -16.98
N LYS A 135 1.13 5.69 -18.16
CA LYS A 135 2.53 5.42 -18.48
C LYS A 135 2.75 6.21 -19.76
N LEU A 136 3.80 7.04 -19.78
CA LEU A 136 4.18 8.12 -20.72
C LEU A 136 4.19 9.45 -19.95
N GLU A 137 5.25 10.25 -19.85
CA GLU A 137 6.63 10.17 -20.34
C GLU A 137 7.34 11.38 -19.71
N GLU A 138 8.50 11.18 -19.08
CA GLU A 138 9.42 12.28 -18.78
C GLU A 138 9.97 12.82 -20.10
N LYS A 139 9.55 14.02 -20.52
CA LYS A 139 10.29 14.77 -21.54
C LYS A 139 11.21 15.79 -20.88
N LYS A 140 12.48 15.48 -21.09
CA LYS A 140 13.70 16.26 -20.95
C LYS A 140 13.55 17.69 -21.50
N GLU A 141 13.98 18.67 -20.71
CA GLU A 141 14.66 19.86 -21.24
C GLU A 141 15.99 20.02 -20.51
N ALA A 142 17.07 20.01 -21.28
CA ALA A 142 18.41 20.34 -20.83
C ALA A 142 19.07 21.21 -21.92
N LYS A 143 19.51 22.42 -21.55
CA LYS A 143 20.78 23.03 -21.98
C LYS A 143 21.12 24.23 -21.08
N VAL A 144 22.03 24.10 -20.10
CA VAL A 144 23.51 24.24 -20.12
C VAL A 144 23.97 25.63 -19.67
N VAL A 145 24.67 25.68 -18.52
CA VAL A 145 25.92 26.43 -18.34
C VAL A 145 26.87 25.54 -17.53
N GLU A 146 28.00 25.19 -18.13
CA GLU A 146 29.12 24.42 -17.56
C GLU A 146 30.27 25.41 -17.31
N ALA A 147 31.01 25.35 -16.19
CA ALA A 147 32.34 24.73 -16.06
C ALA A 147 32.96 25.18 -14.70
N PRO A 148 34.10 24.63 -14.18
CA PRO A 148 34.65 23.26 -14.25
C PRO A 148 35.32 22.71 -12.92
N VAL A 149 35.38 21.36 -12.77
CA VAL A 149 36.59 20.51 -12.41
C VAL A 149 37.15 20.60 -10.94
N LYS A 150 37.55 19.57 -10.14
CA LYS A 150 37.87 18.11 -10.22
C LYS A 150 38.08 17.51 -8.76
N PRO A 151 38.56 16.25 -8.51
CA PRO A 151 37.84 15.20 -7.76
C PRO A 151 38.53 14.65 -6.47
N GLU A 152 38.04 13.51 -5.97
CA GLU A 152 38.57 12.56 -4.95
C GLU A 152 38.23 12.77 -3.46
N VAL A 153 37.59 11.77 -2.82
CA VAL A 153 38.22 10.74 -1.96
C VAL A 153 37.14 9.75 -1.46
N GLN A 154 37.40 8.45 -1.66
CA GLN A 154 36.71 7.32 -1.02
C GLN A 154 37.44 6.88 0.26
N LYS A 155 36.70 6.17 1.15
CA LYS A 155 37.08 5.07 2.10
C LYS A 155 36.55 5.32 3.54
N PRO A 156 36.46 4.29 4.44
CA PRO A 156 35.56 3.13 4.41
C PRO A 156 34.91 2.86 5.81
N ALA A 157 34.17 1.76 5.95
CA ALA A 157 33.46 1.27 7.14
C ALA A 157 34.35 0.91 8.36
N PRO A 158 33.73 0.65 9.54
CA PRO A 158 34.13 -0.52 10.34
C PRO A 158 32.96 -1.44 10.74
N LYS A 159 33.24 -2.75 10.61
CA LYS A 159 32.50 -3.90 11.17
C LYS A 159 32.77 -4.06 12.67
N VAL A 160 31.82 -4.61 13.43
CA VAL A 160 32.10 -5.36 14.67
C VAL A 160 31.43 -6.74 14.61
N LYS A 161 32.32 -7.72 14.41
CA LYS A 161 32.47 -9.05 15.02
C LYS A 161 31.39 -10.14 14.96
N GLU A 162 31.96 -11.32 14.75
CA GLU A 162 31.50 -12.67 14.43
C GLU A 162 31.67 -13.58 15.66
N ALA A 163 30.83 -14.62 15.75
CA ALA A 163 30.98 -15.86 16.55
C ALA A 163 29.64 -16.64 16.47
N THR A 164 29.50 -17.94 16.26
CA THR A 164 30.32 -19.11 15.89
C THR A 164 29.32 -20.26 15.63
N LYS A 165 29.59 -21.20 14.71
CA LYS A 165 28.89 -22.52 14.63
C LYS A 165 29.61 -23.54 15.53
N PRO A 166 28.98 -24.69 15.88
CA PRO A 166 29.20 -25.93 15.10
C PRO A 166 27.97 -26.87 14.95
N ALA A 167 28.05 -27.78 13.98
CA ALA A 167 27.16 -28.93 13.66
C ALA A 167 27.53 -30.17 14.56
N PRO A 168 26.99 -31.44 14.47
CA PRO A 168 26.55 -32.19 13.26
C PRO A 168 25.46 -33.34 13.35
N GLN A 169 24.93 -33.75 12.17
CA GLN A 169 24.50 -35.11 11.67
C GLN A 169 23.32 -35.89 12.35
N VAL A 170 22.42 -36.70 11.74
CA VAL A 170 22.49 -37.83 10.75
C VAL A 170 21.08 -38.21 10.16
N VAL A 171 21.00 -38.40 8.82
CA VAL A 171 20.32 -39.43 7.94
C VAL A 171 18.78 -39.71 7.92
N LYS A 172 18.15 -39.57 6.72
CA LYS A 172 17.61 -40.68 5.87
C LYS A 172 17.23 -40.22 4.44
N GLN A 173 17.40 -41.14 3.48
CA GLN A 173 17.36 -41.02 2.02
C GLN A 173 15.94 -41.14 1.45
N GLU A 174 15.66 -40.59 0.25
CA GLU A 174 14.81 -41.23 -0.79
C GLU A 174 14.85 -40.51 -2.17
N ALA A 175 15.00 -41.35 -3.22
CA ALA A 175 14.83 -41.28 -4.69
C ALA A 175 15.02 -39.99 -5.56
N PRO A 176 15.67 -40.10 -6.75
CA PRO A 176 15.73 -39.03 -7.76
C PRO A 176 14.50 -39.05 -8.68
N VAL A 177 13.74 -37.96 -8.68
CA VAL A 177 12.63 -37.74 -9.63
C VAL A 177 13.19 -37.30 -10.99
N THR A 178 12.70 -37.92 -12.07
CA THR A 178 13.13 -37.70 -13.46
C THR A 178 12.76 -36.30 -13.95
N LYS A 179 13.63 -35.71 -14.79
CA LYS A 179 13.53 -34.31 -15.26
C LYS A 179 12.20 -33.97 -15.94
N GLU A 180 11.50 -34.96 -16.51
CA GLU A 180 10.20 -34.78 -17.17
C GLU A 180 9.03 -34.55 -16.19
N GLU A 181 9.11 -35.04 -14.95
CA GLU A 181 8.07 -34.81 -13.93
C GLU A 181 8.19 -33.40 -13.32
N VAL A 182 9.40 -32.86 -13.27
CA VAL A 182 9.68 -31.50 -12.77
C VAL A 182 9.13 -30.45 -13.74
N GLU A 183 9.29 -30.63 -15.06
CA GLU A 183 8.78 -29.68 -16.06
C GLU A 183 7.24 -29.63 -16.12
N LYS A 184 6.57 -30.78 -16.00
CA LYS A 184 5.08 -30.82 -15.94
C LYS A 184 4.54 -30.16 -14.68
N ALA A 185 5.24 -30.26 -13.54
CA ALA A 185 4.85 -29.62 -12.28
C ALA A 185 5.03 -28.09 -12.30
N GLU A 186 6.06 -27.58 -12.99
CA GLU A 186 6.30 -26.13 -13.10
C GLU A 186 5.19 -25.40 -13.86
N ILE A 187 4.65 -26.00 -14.93
CA ILE A 187 3.58 -25.42 -15.75
C ILE A 187 2.27 -25.28 -14.96
N GLY A 188 1.92 -26.27 -14.13
CA GLY A 188 0.69 -26.26 -13.32
C GLY A 188 0.71 -25.25 -12.16
N LEU A 189 1.87 -25.02 -11.55
CA LEU A 189 2.01 -24.08 -10.42
C LEU A 189 2.09 -22.61 -10.87
N ALA A 190 2.40 -22.34 -12.13
CA ALA A 190 2.49 -20.99 -12.68
C ALA A 190 1.14 -20.26 -12.75
N SER A 191 0.02 -20.99 -12.90
CA SER A 191 -1.33 -20.44 -12.99
C SER A 191 -1.91 -20.01 -11.63
N VAL A 192 -1.40 -20.55 -10.53
CA VAL A 192 -1.93 -20.30 -9.16
C VAL A 192 -1.62 -18.88 -8.68
N LEU A 193 -2.54 -18.25 -7.96
CA LEU A 193 -2.34 -16.93 -7.36
C LEU A 193 -1.20 -16.92 -6.34
N ALA A 194 -0.39 -15.85 -6.34
CA ALA A 194 0.78 -15.75 -5.48
C ALA A 194 0.47 -15.81 -3.98
N THR A 195 -0.73 -15.41 -3.56
CA THR A 195 -1.19 -15.49 -2.16
C THR A 195 -1.40 -16.92 -1.70
N ALA A 196 -2.00 -17.76 -2.55
CA ALA A 196 -2.22 -19.18 -2.29
C ALA A 196 -0.88 -19.93 -2.22
N LEU A 197 0.04 -19.66 -3.17
CA LEU A 197 1.39 -20.22 -3.17
C LEU A 197 2.19 -19.86 -1.91
N LYS A 198 1.98 -18.65 -1.35
CA LYS A 198 2.61 -18.24 -0.10
C LYS A 198 2.05 -18.98 1.11
N GLN A 199 0.74 -19.23 1.15
CA GLN A 199 0.10 -19.96 2.24
C GLN A 199 0.51 -21.43 2.26
N THR A 200 0.53 -22.08 1.09
CA THR A 200 1.01 -23.46 0.96
C THR A 200 2.50 -23.57 1.30
N ALA A 201 3.33 -22.63 0.84
CA ALA A 201 4.76 -22.59 1.19
C ALA A 201 5.04 -22.38 2.69
N ILE A 202 4.14 -21.70 3.44
CA ILE A 202 4.24 -21.58 4.90
C ILE A 202 3.91 -22.92 5.57
N HIS A 203 2.89 -23.63 5.08
CA HIS A 203 2.46 -24.92 5.62
C HIS A 203 3.52 -26.01 5.41
N GLU A 204 4.15 -26.03 4.22
CA GLU A 204 5.22 -26.96 3.85
C GLU A 204 6.61 -26.56 4.37
N GLY A 205 6.70 -25.48 5.16
CA GLY A 205 7.95 -25.09 5.84
C GLY A 205 9.05 -24.51 4.95
N VAL A 206 8.71 -23.89 3.81
CA VAL A 206 9.70 -23.29 2.91
C VAL A 206 10.31 -22.03 3.55
N PRO A 207 11.65 -21.92 3.66
CA PRO A 207 12.30 -20.74 4.22
C PRO A 207 12.03 -19.50 3.34
N ASN A 208 11.76 -18.35 3.98
CA ASN A 208 11.39 -17.08 3.33
C ASN A 208 10.07 -17.07 2.53
N ALA A 209 9.13 -17.99 2.81
CA ALA A 209 7.85 -18.09 2.09
C ALA A 209 7.04 -16.77 1.98
N ARG A 210 7.11 -15.89 2.98
CA ARG A 210 6.36 -14.61 3.00
C ARG A 210 6.97 -13.55 2.07
N THR A 211 8.30 -13.56 1.91
CA THR A 211 9.08 -12.52 1.22
C THR A 211 9.53 -12.92 -0.17
N ALA A 212 9.60 -14.23 -0.46
CA ALA A 212 10.02 -14.76 -1.76
C ALA A 212 9.08 -14.34 -2.91
N LYS A 213 9.68 -14.25 -4.11
CA LYS A 213 8.94 -13.97 -5.35
C LYS A 213 8.19 -15.23 -5.82
N LYS A 214 7.15 -15.05 -6.62
CA LYS A 214 6.28 -16.14 -7.09
C LYS A 214 7.06 -17.28 -7.76
N GLU A 215 8.03 -16.95 -8.61
CA GLU A 215 8.87 -17.91 -9.34
C GLU A 215 9.77 -18.75 -8.41
N GLU A 216 10.29 -18.15 -7.34
CA GLU A 216 11.12 -18.82 -6.35
C GLU A 216 10.31 -19.81 -5.52
N LEU A 217 9.06 -19.44 -5.19
CA LEU A 217 8.11 -20.32 -4.49
C LEU A 217 7.71 -21.52 -5.35
N ILE A 218 7.49 -21.31 -6.65
CA ILE A 218 7.15 -22.40 -7.59
C ILE A 218 8.29 -23.41 -7.66
N LYS A 219 9.54 -22.95 -7.83
CA LYS A 219 10.72 -23.82 -7.88
C LYS A 219 10.97 -24.56 -6.55
N ALA A 220 10.74 -23.88 -5.42
CA ALA A 220 10.90 -24.48 -4.09
C ALA A 220 9.84 -25.57 -3.81
N LEU A 221 8.58 -25.32 -4.17
CA LEU A 221 7.49 -26.29 -4.01
C LEU A 221 7.63 -27.46 -5.00
N ALA A 222 8.07 -27.21 -6.22
CA ALA A 222 8.37 -28.27 -7.21
C ALA A 222 9.51 -29.18 -6.74
N LYS A 223 10.56 -28.62 -6.13
CA LYS A 223 11.69 -29.38 -5.56
C LYS A 223 11.28 -30.24 -4.35
N LEU A 224 10.23 -29.85 -3.63
CA LEU A 224 9.63 -30.61 -2.53
C LEU A 224 8.59 -31.64 -3.01
N GLY A 225 8.34 -31.74 -4.32
CA GLY A 225 7.42 -32.72 -4.88
C GLY A 225 5.94 -32.43 -4.61
N TYR A 226 5.58 -31.17 -4.30
CA TYR A 226 4.20 -30.81 -4.00
C TYR A 226 3.32 -30.88 -5.25
N LYS A 227 2.49 -31.92 -5.34
CA LYS A 227 1.41 -32.07 -6.33
C LYS A 227 0.12 -31.56 -5.68
N PRO A 228 -0.51 -30.48 -6.18
CA PRO A 228 -1.75 -29.99 -5.59
C PRO A 228 -2.84 -31.07 -5.68
N ALA A 229 -3.39 -31.47 -4.54
CA ALA A 229 -4.41 -32.50 -4.47
C ALA A 229 -5.68 -32.08 -5.22
N LEU A 230 -6.18 -32.97 -6.08
CA LEU A 230 -7.48 -32.88 -6.75
C LEU A 230 -8.58 -32.85 -5.68
N GLY A 231 -9.07 -31.65 -5.33
CA GLY A 231 -10.14 -31.51 -4.35
C GLY A 231 -10.35 -30.14 -3.71
N GLN A 232 -9.48 -29.14 -3.97
CA GLN A 232 -9.64 -27.80 -3.38
C GLN A 232 -9.71 -26.63 -4.37
N LEU A 233 -9.74 -26.89 -5.68
CA LEU A 233 -9.92 -25.84 -6.69
C LEU A 233 -11.36 -25.84 -7.21
N PRO A 234 -11.96 -24.66 -7.45
CA PRO A 234 -13.25 -24.57 -8.11
C PRO A 234 -13.15 -25.25 -9.49
N ILE A 235 -14.17 -26.07 -9.83
CA ILE A 235 -14.21 -26.89 -11.05
C ILE A 235 -13.98 -26.05 -12.33
N GLU A 236 -14.32 -24.76 -12.27
CA GLU A 236 -14.08 -23.75 -13.32
C GLU A 236 -12.62 -23.65 -13.79
N ASP A 237 -11.67 -23.87 -12.87
CA ASP A 237 -10.25 -23.57 -13.09
C ASP A 237 -9.45 -24.80 -13.59
N LEU A 238 -10.07 -25.98 -13.63
CA LEU A 238 -9.43 -27.22 -14.09
C LEU A 238 -9.15 -27.19 -15.59
N LEU A 239 -8.08 -27.87 -16.03
CA LEU A 239 -7.77 -28.01 -17.45
C LEU A 239 -8.82 -28.89 -18.15
N PHE A 240 -9.04 -28.66 -19.45
CA PHE A 240 -10.09 -29.38 -20.18
C PHE A 240 -9.84 -30.89 -20.27
N THR A 241 -8.57 -31.31 -20.22
CA THR A 241 -8.16 -32.71 -20.16
C THR A 241 -8.55 -33.36 -18.83
N GLU A 242 -8.34 -32.67 -17.72
CA GLU A 242 -8.70 -33.13 -16.37
C GLU A 242 -10.23 -33.20 -16.20
N LEU A 243 -10.95 -32.23 -16.77
CA LEU A 243 -12.41 -32.24 -16.82
C LEU A 243 -12.95 -33.45 -17.60
N LYS A 244 -12.31 -33.83 -18.72
CA LYS A 244 -12.67 -35.03 -19.49
C LYS A 244 -12.40 -36.33 -18.75
N GLU A 245 -11.36 -36.39 -17.93
CA GLU A 245 -11.08 -37.54 -17.06
C GLU A 245 -12.16 -37.67 -15.98
N MET A 246 -12.51 -36.58 -15.28
CA MET A 246 -13.62 -36.60 -14.32
C MET A 246 -14.98 -36.94 -14.96
N ALA A 247 -15.21 -36.51 -16.20
CA ALA A 247 -16.43 -36.88 -16.93
C ALA A 247 -16.49 -38.39 -17.22
N LYS A 248 -15.36 -39.05 -17.48
CA LYS A 248 -15.31 -40.51 -17.65
C LYS A 248 -15.62 -41.23 -16.34
N ASP A 249 -15.08 -40.76 -15.22
CA ASP A 249 -15.32 -41.35 -13.89
C ASP A 249 -16.80 -41.22 -13.48
N LEU A 250 -17.48 -40.17 -13.94
CA LEU A 250 -18.92 -39.93 -13.74
C LEU A 250 -19.81 -40.50 -14.85
N ASN A 251 -19.24 -41.25 -15.80
CA ASN A 251 -19.93 -41.87 -16.93
C ASN A 251 -20.72 -40.86 -17.82
N ILE A 252 -20.20 -39.64 -17.97
CA ILE A 252 -20.74 -38.57 -18.82
C ILE A 252 -20.03 -38.60 -20.18
N ASP A 253 -20.79 -38.67 -21.27
CA ASP A 253 -20.22 -38.56 -22.62
C ASP A 253 -19.69 -37.13 -22.85
N SER A 254 -18.37 -37.02 -23.03
CA SER A 254 -17.64 -35.77 -23.19
C SER A 254 -17.33 -35.41 -24.65
N THR A 255 -17.76 -36.26 -25.58
CA THR A 255 -17.38 -36.15 -26.99
C THR A 255 -18.07 -34.96 -27.65
N GLY A 256 -17.28 -33.99 -28.12
CA GLY A 256 -17.79 -32.77 -28.78
C GLY A 256 -18.25 -31.63 -27.84
N MET A 257 -18.20 -31.81 -26.52
CA MET A 257 -18.58 -30.75 -25.58
C MET A 257 -17.51 -29.65 -25.46
N LEU A 258 -17.93 -28.40 -25.29
CA LEU A 258 -17.03 -27.29 -24.93
C LEU A 258 -16.73 -27.33 -23.42
N LYS A 259 -15.59 -26.75 -23.01
CA LYS A 259 -15.14 -26.71 -21.61
C LYS A 259 -16.24 -26.24 -20.64
N ALA A 260 -16.97 -25.19 -21.01
CA ALA A 260 -18.02 -24.62 -20.16
C ALA A 260 -19.22 -25.57 -19.96
N ASP A 261 -19.60 -26.33 -20.98
CA ASP A 261 -20.74 -27.25 -20.93
C ASP A 261 -20.39 -28.51 -20.14
N LEU A 262 -19.15 -28.96 -20.27
CA LEU A 262 -18.63 -30.09 -19.53
C LEU A 262 -18.48 -29.77 -18.02
N VAL A 263 -18.07 -28.55 -17.67
CA VAL A 263 -18.10 -28.04 -16.27
C VAL A 263 -19.52 -28.05 -15.71
N LYS A 264 -20.52 -27.59 -16.48
CA LYS A 264 -21.93 -27.61 -16.05
C LYS A 264 -22.46 -29.03 -15.87
N ALA A 265 -22.12 -29.95 -16.76
CA ALA A 265 -22.54 -31.35 -16.69
C ALA A 265 -21.98 -32.04 -15.44
N ILE A 266 -20.69 -31.84 -15.15
CA ILE A 266 -20.04 -32.38 -13.95
C ILE A 266 -20.63 -31.77 -12.67
N LYS A 267 -20.88 -30.44 -12.65
CA LYS A 267 -21.55 -29.78 -11.52
C LYS A 267 -22.97 -30.29 -11.27
N LYS A 268 -23.68 -30.68 -12.34
CA LYS A 268 -25.04 -31.23 -12.24
C LYS A 268 -25.02 -32.67 -11.72
N ALA A 269 -24.01 -33.47 -12.05
CA ALA A 269 -23.87 -34.85 -11.59
C ALA A 269 -23.40 -34.94 -10.11
N ASN A 270 -22.62 -33.96 -9.64
CA ASN A 270 -22.12 -33.91 -8.27
C ASN A 270 -23.08 -33.24 -7.26
N LYS A 271 -24.28 -32.85 -7.70
CA LYS A 271 -25.30 -32.20 -6.86
C LYS A 271 -26.42 -33.19 -6.55
#